data_AF-A0A2T1GIJ1-F1
#
_entry.id   AF-A0A2T1GIJ1-F1
#
_cell.length_a   1.000
_cell.length_b   1.000
_cell.length_c   1.000
_cell.angle_alpha   90.00
_cell.angle_beta   90.00
_cell.angle_gamma   90.00
#
_symmetry.space_group_name_H-M   'P 1'
#
loop_
_entity.id
_entity.type
_entity.pdbx_description
1 polymer ?
#
loop_
_entity_poly.entity_id
_entity_poly.type
_entity_poly.pdbx_seq_one_letter_code
_entity_poly.pdbx_strand_id
1 'polypeptide(L)' 'MQTRTFIDNDGKENNFAIEPKMYVTDGPQAGWTDYAEKLNGRLAMIGFVALLIQEVLTGHGIVGFITNL' A
#
# COMPACT_ATOMS: atom_id res chain seq x y z
N MET A 1 13.88 -25.69 -11.96
CA MET A 1 12.97 -26.17 -10.90
C MET A 1 13.83 -26.62 -9.75
N GLN A 2 13.77 -25.94 -8.59
CA GLN A 2 14.40 -26.49 -7.39
C GLN A 2 13.38 -27.44 -6.77
N THR A 3 13.74 -28.71 -6.69
CA THR A 3 12.88 -29.71 -6.06
C THR A 3 13.57 -30.20 -4.80
N ARG A 4 12.88 -30.13 -3.67
CA ARG A 4 13.41 -30.61 -2.38
C ARG A 4 12.81 -31.98 -2.11
N THR A 5 13.66 -33.00 -2.14
CA THR A 5 13.29 -34.38 -1.86
C THR A 5 13.26 -34.61 -0.35
N PHE A 6 12.12 -35.04 0.18
CA PHE A 6 11.99 -35.46 1.57
C PHE A 6 11.70 -36.96 1.60
N ILE A 7 12.36 -37.65 2.52
CA ILE A 7 12.10 -39.06 2.80
C ILE A 7 11.11 -39.09 3.96
N ASP A 8 9.88 -39.52 3.70
CA ASP A 8 8.89 -39.72 4.76
C ASP A 8 9.24 -40.94 5.63
N ASN A 9 8.66 -41.01 6.83
CA ASN A 9 8.89 -42.10 7.79
C ASN A 9 8.49 -43.49 7.24
N ASP A 10 7.70 -43.53 6.17
CA ASP A 10 7.31 -44.73 5.42
C ASP A 10 8.26 -45.07 4.24
N GLY A 11 9.43 -44.42 4.17
CA GLY A 11 10.45 -44.69 3.14
C GLY A 11 10.07 -44.21 1.74
N LYS A 12 9.05 -43.36 1.60
CA LYS A 12 8.60 -42.81 0.33
C LYS A 12 9.30 -41.48 0.07
N GLU A 13 9.88 -41.35 -1.12
CA GLU A 13 10.46 -40.10 -1.60
C GLU A 13 9.37 -39.26 -2.27
N ASN A 14 8.94 -38.20 -1.60
CA ASN A 14 7.97 -37.27 -2.16
C ASN A 14 8.70 -36.09 -2.80
N ASN A 15 8.46 -35.92 -4.11
CA ASN A 15 9.07 -34.90 -4.95
C ASN A 15 8.11 -33.72 -5.13
N PHE A 16 8.09 -32.79 -4.18
CA PHE A 16 7.22 -31.62 -4.23
C PHE A 16 7.87 -30.48 -5.03
N ALA A 17 7.19 -30.02 -6.07
CA ALA A 17 7.61 -28.84 -6.82
C ALA A 17 7.60 -27.61 -5.88
N ILE A 18 8.76 -27.00 -5.67
CA ILE A 18 8.85 -25.73 -4.94
C ILE A 18 8.44 -24.64 -5.91
N GLU A 19 7.37 -23.93 -5.58
CA GLU A 19 6.90 -22.81 -6.40
C GLU A 19 7.98 -21.73 -6.46
N PRO A 20 8.34 -21.25 -7.66
CA PRO A 20 9.22 -20.11 -7.78
C PRO A 20 8.52 -18.89 -7.19
N LYS A 21 9.12 -18.26 -6.17
CA LYS A 21 8.59 -17.01 -5.64
C LYS A 21 8.57 -15.97 -6.75
N MET A 22 7.38 -15.46 -7.05
CA MET A 22 7.20 -14.39 -8.03
C MET A 22 7.92 -13.15 -7.49
N TYR A 23 9.03 -12.77 -8.13
CA TYR A 23 9.70 -11.51 -7.84
C TYR A 23 8.97 -10.43 -8.62
N VAL A 24 8.31 -9.51 -7.92
CA VAL A 24 7.77 -8.30 -8.54
C VAL A 24 8.98 -7.47 -8.95
N THR A 25 9.24 -7.37 -10.25
CA THR A 25 10.31 -6.53 -10.79
C THR A 25 9.98 -5.07 -10.48
N ASP A 26 10.83 -4.40 -9.70
CA ASP A 26 10.83 -2.95 -9.49
C ASP A 26 11.31 -2.24 -10.76
N GLY A 27 10.49 -2.29 -11.82
CA GLY A 27 10.65 -1.39 -12.96
C GLY A 27 10.44 0.06 -12.52
N PRO A 28 10.88 1.08 -13.29
CA PRO A 28 10.63 2.48 -12.95
C PRO A 28 9.14 2.69 -12.67
N GLN A 29 8.82 2.94 -11.40
CA GLN A 29 7.46 3.11 -10.86
C GLN A 29 6.88 4.49 -11.25
N ALA A 30 7.00 4.85 -12.52
CA ALA A 30 6.39 6.05 -13.08
C ALA A 30 4.94 5.73 -13.46
N GLY A 31 3.97 6.16 -12.63
CA GLY A 31 2.54 5.98 -12.89
C GLY A 31 1.69 5.79 -11.62
N TRP A 32 0.54 5.14 -11.79
CA TRP A 32 -0.40 4.75 -10.74
C TRP A 32 0.15 3.50 -10.03
N THR A 33 1.10 3.69 -9.14
CA THR A 33 1.70 2.59 -8.37
C THR A 33 1.05 2.51 -7.00
N ASP A 34 0.98 1.31 -6.43
CA ASP A 34 0.43 1.09 -5.08
C ASP A 34 1.16 1.94 -4.03
N TYR A 35 2.47 2.21 -4.24
CA TYR A 35 3.22 3.16 -3.43
C TYR A 35 2.70 4.60 -3.56
N ALA A 36 2.49 5.09 -4.78
CA ALA A 36 1.96 6.43 -5.04
C ALA A 36 0.53 6.59 -4.49
N GLU A 37 -0.33 5.58 -4.62
CA GLU A 37 -1.69 5.58 -4.08
C GLU A 37 -1.69 5.65 -2.55
N LYS A 38 -0.86 4.84 -1.89
CA LYS A 38 -0.70 4.88 -0.43
C LYS A 38 -0.13 6.21 0.06
N LEU A 39 0.83 6.77 -0.66
CA LEU A 39 1.41 8.07 -0.33
C LEU A 39 0.37 9.18 -0.45
N ASN A 40 -0.32 9.25 -1.59
CA ASN A 40 -1.37 10.25 -1.83
C ASN A 40 -2.52 10.13 -0.83
N GLY A 41 -2.94 8.90 -0.50
CA GLY A 41 -3.96 8.66 0.52
C GLY A 41 -3.57 9.19 1.90
N ARG A 42 -2.32 8.99 2.33
CA ARG A 42 -1.82 9.53 3.62
C ARG A 42 -1.76 11.05 3.62
N LEU A 43 -1.27 11.65 2.53
CA LEU A 43 -1.22 13.10 2.39
C LEU A 43 -2.64 13.70 2.44
N ALA A 44 -3.62 13.06 1.82
CA ALA A 44 -5.02 13.48 1.87
C ALA A 44 -5.60 13.40 3.29
N MET A 45 -5.33 12.33 4.04
CA MET A 45 -5.77 12.21 5.44
C MET A 45 -5.18 13.32 6.32
N ILE A 46 -3.88 13.61 6.16
CA ILE A 46 -3.21 14.70 6.89
C ILE A 46 -3.81 16.06 6.51
N GLY A 47 -4.01 16.30 5.21
CA GLY A 47 -4.63 17.52 4.70
C GLY A 47 -6.03 17.73 5.27
N PHE A 48 -6.85 16.68 5.30
CA PHE A 48 -8.20 16.75 5.87
C PHE A 48 -8.19 17.13 7.37
N VAL A 49 -7.34 16.48 8.16
CA VAL A 49 -7.22 16.79 9.60
C VAL A 49 -6.69 18.21 9.81
N ALA A 50 -5.71 18.65 9.01
CA ALA A 50 -5.18 20.00 9.07
C ALA A 50 -6.26 21.05 8.76
N LEU A 51 -7.16 20.78 7.79
CA LEU A 51 -8.29 21.65 7.48
C LEU A 51 -9.29 21.73 8.65
N LEU A 52 -9.61 20.62 9.28
CA LEU A 52 -10.48 20.61 10.47
C LEU A 52 -9.88 21.42 11.63
N ILE A 53 -8.58 21.25 11.89
CA ILE A 53 -7.87 22.01 12.93
C ILE A 53 -7.87 23.50 12.59
N GLN A 54 -7.59 23.85 11.34
CA GLN A 54 -7.58 25.24 10.90
C GLN A 54 -8.97 25.91 11.04
N GLU A 55 -10.04 25.17 10.75
CA GLU A 55 -11.42 25.63 10.96
C GLU A 55 -11.71 25.92 12.43
N VAL A 56 -11.31 25.01 13.34
CA VAL A 56 -11.46 25.20 14.79
C VAL A 56 -10.68 26.42 15.28
N LEU A 57 -9.46 26.66 14.78
CA LEU A 57 -8.62 27.78 15.20
C LEU A 57 -9.11 29.13 14.66
N THR A 58 -9.63 29.16 13.43
CA THR A 58 -9.99 30.41 12.75
C THR A 58 -11.43 30.84 13.05
N GLY A 59 -12.30 29.91 13.46
CA GLY A 59 -13.71 30.18 13.77
C GLY A 59 -14.56 30.63 12.58
N HIS A 60 -13.93 30.82 11.42
CA HIS A 60 -14.54 31.10 10.12
C HIS A 60 -14.17 29.91 9.23
N GLY A 61 -15.10 28.98 9.06
CA GLY A 61 -14.84 27.75 8.33
C GLY A 61 -14.47 28.02 6.86
N ILE A 62 -13.80 27.05 6.24
CA ILE A 62 -13.53 27.04 4.79
C ILE A 62 -14.84 27.10 4.01
N VAL A 63 -15.91 26.51 4.58
CA VAL A 63 -17.29 26.67 4.09
C VAL A 63 -17.70 28.13 4.07
N GLY A 64 -17.39 28.89 5.13
CA GLY A 64 -17.63 30.33 5.22
C GLY A 64 -16.81 31.14 4.21
N PHE A 65 -15.56 30.78 3.95
CA PHE A 65 -14.72 31.42 2.94
C PHE A 65 -15.20 31.14 1.51
N ILE A 66 -15.61 29.91 1.20
CA ILE A 66 -16.17 29.54 -0.12
C ILE A 66 -17.58 30.11 -0.31
N THR A 67 -18.38 30.24 0.76
CA THR A 67 -19.71 30.87 0.69
C THR A 67 -19.67 32.40 0.73
N ASN A 68 -18.59 33.02 1.20
CA ASN A 68 -18.37 34.48 1.13
C ASN A 68 -17.49 34.90 -0.08
N LEU A 69 -17.28 34.01 -1.04
CA LEU A 69 -16.66 34.34 -2.34
C LEU A 69 -17.73 34.81 -3.32
#